data_AF-A0A6A4UWI0-F1
#
_entry.id   AF-A0A6A4UWI0-F1
#
_cell.length_a   1.000
_cell.length_b   1.000
_cell.length_c   1.000
_cell.angle_alpha   90.00
_cell.angle_beta   90.00
_cell.angle_gamma   90.00
#
_symmetry.space_group_name_H-M   'P 1'
#
loop_
_entity.id
_entity.type
_entity.pdbx_description
1 polymer ?
#
loop_
_entity_poly.entity_id
_entity_poly.type
_entity_poly.pdbx_seq_one_letter_code
_entity_poly.pdbx_strand_id
1 'polypeptide(L)'
;MIFSCLSIYCNNKPAQELDLFMPADAVEPTLVALPEEPAGSAEPARVALSEEEPVGSAEPARVALPEEPACAADAERVALPEEPASAAGAERHVSDTAHHIKWVQFHGARSPIITQNVNGPCPLLALINVMLLKGKVQLPSALEVITIGQLMDYIGDTMLDSAPAEAQQPDFQQNMQDAVAILPKLQTGLDVNVKFSGVQEFEYTPECCIFDLLHVRLYHGWLVDPREPDVHRVVAQCGYNQLADKIITNKDSDDPELLHEGDCGPADGGLSLLFCCIVLLAENFLDTTASQLTAHGLSQLRETMRDGELAVFFRNNHFSTIYRYQDQLYLLVTDQGFLREPRVVWETLSSTDGAGQFVNGNFEPLSPERPPASGPEQVDHDYMVALSLQEESSRQQAQDMQWQEYKEAEFGTSAELLSE
;
A
#
# COMPACT_ATOMS: atom_id res chain seq x y z
N MET A 1 7.46 -17.63 -0.14
CA MET A 1 7.57 -18.21 1.22
C MET A 1 8.29 -17.31 2.23
N ILE A 2 8.89 -16.17 1.83
CA ILE A 2 9.60 -15.27 2.75
C ILE A 2 8.65 -14.23 3.40
N PHE A 3 7.53 -13.90 2.74
CA PHE A 3 6.51 -12.98 3.27
C PHE A 3 5.70 -13.49 4.48
N SER A 4 5.73 -14.79 4.79
CA SER A 4 4.94 -15.38 5.88
C SER A 4 5.65 -15.36 7.24
N CYS A 5 6.99 -15.32 7.26
CA CYS A 5 7.74 -15.51 8.51
C CYS A 5 7.92 -14.24 9.35
N LEU A 6 7.95 -13.03 8.77
CA LEU A 6 8.11 -11.80 9.57
C LEU A 6 6.80 -11.19 10.09
N SER A 7 5.66 -11.47 9.44
CA SER A 7 4.35 -10.96 9.90
C SER A 7 3.91 -11.57 11.24
N ILE A 8 4.40 -12.78 11.56
CA ILE A 8 4.17 -13.43 12.86
C ILE A 8 5.03 -12.82 13.97
N TYR A 9 6.18 -12.24 13.65
CA TYR A 9 7.17 -11.80 14.65
C TYR A 9 6.88 -10.41 15.24
N CYS A 10 6.28 -9.51 14.46
CA CYS A 10 5.96 -8.14 14.92
C CYS A 10 4.75 -8.09 15.87
N ASN A 11 3.89 -9.12 15.89
CA ASN A 11 2.66 -9.14 16.67
C ASN A 11 2.79 -9.76 18.07
N ASN A 12 3.97 -10.18 18.51
CA ASN A 12 4.08 -11.07 19.67
C ASN A 12 5.25 -10.78 20.63
N LYS A 13 5.43 -9.52 21.05
CA LYS A 13 6.24 -9.22 22.25
C LYS A 13 5.44 -8.47 23.33
N PRO A 14 5.42 -8.99 24.57
CA PRO A 14 4.82 -8.29 25.69
C PRO A 14 5.67 -7.09 26.11
N ALA A 15 5.00 -5.98 26.43
CA ALA A 15 5.60 -4.78 26.99
C ALA A 15 6.10 -5.06 28.41
N GLN A 16 7.42 -5.02 28.64
CA GLN A 16 7.98 -4.87 29.98
C GLN A 16 9.35 -4.15 29.94
N GLU A 17 9.34 -3.00 30.62
CA GLU A 17 10.42 -2.29 31.34
C GLU A 17 11.84 -2.22 30.74
N LEU A 18 12.26 -0.98 30.47
CA LEU A 18 13.65 -0.53 30.60
C LEU A 18 13.66 0.95 31.02
N ASP A 19 13.36 1.17 32.31
CA ASP A 19 13.99 2.25 33.08
C ASP A 19 15.45 1.81 33.30
N LEU A 20 16.42 2.62 32.89
CA LEU A 20 17.65 2.93 33.65
C LEU A 20 18.70 3.60 32.75
N PHE A 21 19.31 4.65 33.32
CA PHE A 21 20.50 5.39 32.91
C PHE A 21 20.36 6.54 31.89
N MET A 22 19.97 7.71 32.42
CA MET A 22 20.58 8.98 32.01
C MET A 22 21.75 9.30 32.96
N PRO A 23 22.80 9.98 32.48
CA PRO A 23 23.44 11.03 33.24
C PRO A 23 23.26 12.38 32.54
N ALA A 24 22.74 13.33 33.31
CA ALA A 24 22.81 14.74 33.03
C ALA A 24 24.26 15.23 33.25
N ASP A 25 24.80 16.02 32.32
CA ASP A 25 25.47 17.26 32.68
C ASP A 25 25.71 18.15 31.45
N ALA A 26 25.62 19.44 31.73
CA ALA A 26 25.46 20.55 30.80
C ALA A 26 26.76 21.01 30.13
N VAL A 27 26.65 21.51 28.88
CA VAL A 27 27.48 22.62 28.37
C VAL A 27 26.65 23.45 27.38
N GLU A 28 26.50 24.75 27.68
CA GLU A 28 25.89 25.77 26.83
C GLU A 28 26.76 26.09 25.57
N PRO A 29 26.15 26.57 24.47
CA PRO A 29 26.84 26.72 23.19
C PRO A 29 27.68 27.99 23.13
N THR A 30 28.97 27.84 22.82
CA THR A 30 29.84 28.97 22.47
C THR A 30 29.69 29.27 20.98
N LEU A 31 29.09 30.41 20.68
CA LEU A 31 29.08 31.07 19.37
C LEU A 31 30.51 31.29 18.87
N VAL A 32 30.87 30.71 17.73
CA VAL A 32 32.06 31.10 16.97
C VAL A 32 31.63 31.52 15.57
N ALA A 33 32.04 32.75 15.24
CA ALA A 33 31.70 33.50 14.05
C ALA A 33 32.29 32.90 12.76
N LEU A 34 31.51 33.00 11.69
CA LEU A 34 31.92 32.82 10.30
C LEU A 34 32.95 33.91 9.90
N PRO A 35 33.97 33.59 9.09
CA PRO A 35 34.61 34.56 8.24
C PRO A 35 34.08 34.49 6.80
N GLU A 36 34.08 35.67 6.20
CA GLU A 36 33.49 36.07 4.93
C GLU A 36 34.14 35.45 3.68
N GLU A 37 33.31 35.30 2.65
CA GLU A 37 33.65 35.11 1.24
C GLU A 37 34.56 36.22 0.68
N PRO A 38 35.33 35.93 -0.38
CA PRO A 38 35.50 36.90 -1.45
C PRO A 38 34.99 36.37 -2.79
N ALA A 39 34.19 37.22 -3.41
CA ALA A 39 33.66 37.12 -4.76
C ALA A 39 34.75 36.89 -5.83
N GLY A 40 34.44 36.03 -6.79
CA GLY A 40 35.22 35.81 -8.01
C GLY A 40 34.34 35.32 -9.15
N SER A 41 33.87 36.26 -9.96
CA SER A 41 33.12 36.07 -11.21
C SER A 41 33.94 35.34 -12.29
N ALA A 42 33.36 34.33 -12.96
CA ALA A 42 33.51 34.10 -14.41
C ALA A 42 32.75 32.84 -14.89
N GLU A 43 31.75 33.05 -15.74
CA GLU A 43 31.29 32.13 -16.80
C GLU A 43 31.03 33.00 -18.05
N PRO A 44 30.88 32.47 -19.28
CA PRO A 44 31.03 31.07 -19.72
C PRO A 44 31.95 30.94 -20.96
N ALA A 45 32.43 29.73 -21.27
CA ALA A 45 33.07 29.44 -22.56
C ALA A 45 32.37 28.27 -23.27
N ARG A 46 31.60 28.64 -24.30
CA ARG A 46 31.14 27.77 -25.39
C ARG A 46 32.32 27.46 -26.32
N VAL A 47 32.49 26.21 -26.73
CA VAL A 47 33.21 25.87 -27.97
C VAL A 47 32.43 24.78 -28.71
N ALA A 48 32.24 25.00 -30.01
CA ALA A 48 31.59 24.12 -30.95
C ALA A 48 32.53 23.87 -32.15
N LEU A 49 32.34 22.70 -32.80
CA LEU A 49 32.81 22.26 -34.13
C LEU A 49 34.31 21.88 -34.20
N SER A 50 34.80 20.87 -34.94
CA SER A 50 34.34 20.21 -36.19
C SER A 50 35.05 18.86 -36.45
N GLU A 51 34.56 18.17 -37.47
CA GLU A 51 34.92 16.89 -38.12
C GLU A 51 36.40 16.76 -38.60
N GLU A 52 36.95 15.53 -38.66
CA GLU A 52 37.28 14.77 -39.90
C GLU A 52 38.09 13.46 -39.64
N GLU A 53 37.85 12.49 -40.53
CA GLU A 53 38.37 11.10 -40.75
C GLU A 53 39.90 10.98 -41.03
N PRO A 54 40.55 9.78 -40.97
CA PRO A 54 40.56 8.82 -42.11
C PRO A 54 40.65 7.29 -41.80
N VAL A 55 39.80 6.51 -42.50
CA VAL A 55 40.08 5.41 -43.45
C VAL A 55 41.22 4.39 -43.18
N GLY A 56 40.88 3.08 -43.20
CA GLY A 56 41.65 2.08 -43.99
C GLY A 56 41.69 0.59 -43.59
N SER A 57 40.70 -0.22 -44.03
CA SER A 57 40.78 -1.61 -44.61
C SER A 57 41.28 -2.80 -43.74
N ALA A 58 40.83 -4.07 -43.84
CA ALA A 58 40.04 -4.84 -44.82
C ALA A 58 39.46 -6.15 -44.21
N GLU A 59 38.31 -6.60 -44.73
CA GLU A 59 37.67 -7.95 -44.68
C GLU A 59 38.25 -8.90 -45.77
N PRO A 60 38.05 -10.25 -45.77
CA PRO A 60 36.76 -10.95 -46.11
C PRO A 60 36.57 -12.31 -45.35
N ALA A 61 35.53 -13.16 -45.48
CA ALA A 61 34.58 -13.46 -46.55
C ALA A 61 33.34 -14.24 -46.03
N ARG A 62 32.21 -14.10 -46.74
CA ARG A 62 30.97 -14.90 -46.68
C ARG A 62 31.04 -16.11 -47.63
N VAL A 63 30.30 -17.19 -47.33
CA VAL A 63 29.97 -18.28 -48.28
C VAL A 63 28.47 -18.55 -48.27
N ALA A 64 27.90 -18.72 -49.47
CA ALA A 64 26.48 -18.88 -49.79
C ALA A 64 26.10 -20.35 -50.11
N LEU A 65 24.77 -20.58 -50.13
CA LEU A 65 24.00 -21.81 -50.40
C LEU A 65 24.29 -22.52 -51.74
N PRO A 66 23.78 -23.75 -51.91
CA PRO A 66 23.05 -24.09 -53.14
C PRO A 66 21.73 -24.88 -52.94
N GLU A 67 21.05 -25.05 -54.08
CA GLU A 67 19.62 -25.30 -54.38
C GLU A 67 19.09 -26.76 -54.27
N GLU A 68 17.75 -26.91 -54.43
CA GLU A 68 16.93 -28.15 -54.42
C GLU A 68 17.17 -29.14 -55.58
N PRO A 69 16.59 -30.37 -55.47
CA PRO A 69 15.54 -30.74 -56.44
C PRO A 69 14.37 -31.63 -55.92
N ALA A 70 13.14 -31.29 -56.36
CA ALA A 70 12.08 -32.08 -57.03
C ALA A 70 11.56 -33.48 -56.52
N CYS A 71 10.27 -33.48 -56.13
CA CYS A 71 9.12 -34.40 -56.39
C CYS A 71 9.19 -35.96 -56.32
N ALA A 72 8.28 -36.60 -55.54
CA ALA A 72 7.06 -37.32 -55.99
C ALA A 72 6.60 -38.52 -55.10
N ALA A 73 5.26 -38.65 -54.93
CA ALA A 73 4.41 -39.85 -54.66
C ALA A 73 4.59 -40.62 -53.31
N ASP A 74 3.60 -41.22 -52.65
CA ASP A 74 2.15 -41.45 -52.83
C ASP A 74 1.54 -41.97 -51.50
N ALA A 75 0.22 -41.78 -51.34
CA ALA A 75 -0.80 -42.54 -50.58
C ALA A 75 -0.44 -43.24 -49.21
N GLU A 76 -1.26 -43.19 -48.15
CA GLU A 76 -2.66 -43.66 -48.13
C GLU A 76 -3.41 -43.20 -46.86
N ARG A 77 -4.68 -42.82 -47.04
CA ARG A 77 -5.70 -42.53 -46.01
C ARG A 77 -6.27 -43.82 -45.41
N VAL A 78 -6.72 -43.80 -44.15
CA VAL A 78 -8.06 -44.34 -43.78
C VAL A 78 -8.68 -43.51 -42.64
N ALA A 79 -9.94 -43.15 -42.82
CA ALA A 79 -10.77 -42.34 -41.95
C ALA A 79 -11.77 -43.18 -41.12
N LEU A 80 -12.09 -42.67 -39.91
CA LEU A 80 -13.35 -42.59 -39.13
C LEU A 80 -14.52 -43.57 -39.38
N PRO A 81 -15.33 -43.88 -38.34
CA PRO A 81 -16.62 -43.18 -38.22
C PRO A 81 -17.16 -42.87 -36.79
N GLU A 82 -17.70 -41.64 -36.68
CA GLU A 82 -18.86 -41.05 -35.95
C GLU A 82 -19.45 -41.58 -34.59
N GLU A 83 -19.49 -40.67 -33.60
CA GLU A 83 -20.50 -40.23 -32.56
C GLU A 83 -21.74 -41.12 -32.19
N PRO A 84 -22.42 -40.97 -31.01
CA PRO A 84 -22.36 -39.90 -29.97
C PRO A 84 -22.37 -40.40 -28.49
N ALA A 85 -21.82 -39.64 -27.53
CA ALA A 85 -22.25 -39.75 -26.12
C ALA A 85 -21.78 -38.57 -25.22
N SER A 86 -22.78 -37.91 -24.67
CA SER A 86 -22.79 -37.00 -23.51
C SER A 86 -21.85 -37.35 -22.34
N ALA A 87 -21.34 -36.28 -21.72
CA ALA A 87 -20.88 -36.13 -20.33
C ALA A 87 -19.44 -36.55 -19.96
N ALA A 88 -18.55 -35.56 -19.94
CA ALA A 88 -17.66 -35.32 -18.80
C ALA A 88 -17.28 -33.83 -18.80
N GLY A 89 -17.54 -33.17 -17.67
CA GLY A 89 -17.52 -31.72 -17.53
C GLY A 89 -16.18 -31.10 -17.91
N ALA A 90 -16.27 -30.09 -18.77
CA ALA A 90 -15.25 -29.06 -18.91
C ALA A 90 -14.87 -28.53 -17.52
N GLU A 91 -13.57 -28.40 -17.32
CA GLU A 91 -12.95 -27.63 -16.25
C GLU A 91 -13.61 -26.25 -16.17
N ARG A 92 -14.58 -26.09 -15.26
CA ARG A 92 -15.20 -24.80 -14.98
C ARG A 92 -14.39 -24.12 -13.89
N HIS A 93 -13.53 -23.23 -14.37
CA HIS A 93 -13.36 -21.85 -13.94
C HIS A 93 -13.12 -21.61 -12.43
N VAL A 94 -11.93 -21.07 -12.16
CA VAL A 94 -11.59 -20.29 -10.97
C VAL A 94 -12.79 -19.40 -10.59
N SER A 95 -13.20 -19.47 -9.34
CA SER A 95 -14.38 -18.84 -8.76
C SER A 95 -14.60 -17.40 -9.25
N ASP A 96 -15.70 -17.21 -9.97
CA ASP A 96 -16.20 -15.91 -10.42
C ASP A 96 -16.65 -15.10 -9.19
N THR A 97 -15.68 -14.50 -8.51
CA THR A 97 -15.92 -13.69 -7.31
C THR A 97 -16.48 -12.36 -7.77
N ALA A 98 -17.79 -12.24 -7.66
CA ALA A 98 -18.51 -11.07 -8.14
C ALA A 98 -18.40 -9.92 -7.12
N HIS A 99 -18.06 -8.73 -7.60
CA HIS A 99 -17.92 -7.51 -6.81
C HIS A 99 -19.14 -6.61 -6.98
N HIS A 100 -19.54 -5.92 -5.91
CA HIS A 100 -20.69 -5.02 -5.96
C HIS A 100 -20.27 -3.64 -6.46
N ILE A 101 -21.09 -3.07 -7.33
CA ILE A 101 -20.95 -1.71 -7.84
C ILE A 101 -21.71 -0.78 -6.92
N LYS A 102 -21.01 0.21 -6.36
CA LYS A 102 -21.61 1.32 -5.64
C LYS A 102 -21.64 2.54 -6.56
N TRP A 103 -22.81 3.11 -6.76
CA TRP A 103 -22.96 4.34 -7.53
C TRP A 103 -22.84 5.55 -6.61
N VAL A 104 -21.83 6.38 -6.84
CA VAL A 104 -21.52 7.55 -6.01
C VAL A 104 -21.64 8.84 -6.81
N GLN A 105 -21.77 9.96 -6.11
CA GLN A 105 -21.62 11.27 -6.71
C GLN A 105 -20.13 11.63 -6.72
N PHE A 106 -19.60 12.14 -7.82
CA PHE A 106 -18.23 12.65 -7.91
C PHE A 106 -18.22 13.83 -8.88
N HIS A 107 -17.84 15.02 -8.41
CA HIS A 107 -17.86 16.27 -9.21
C HIS A 107 -19.18 16.55 -9.95
N GLY A 108 -20.32 16.29 -9.31
CA GLY A 108 -21.62 16.52 -9.94
C GLY A 108 -22.08 15.42 -10.91
N ALA A 109 -21.25 14.41 -11.19
CA ALA A 109 -21.60 13.26 -12.01
C ALA A 109 -21.88 12.02 -11.14
N ARG A 110 -22.76 11.14 -11.65
CA ARG A 110 -23.01 9.82 -11.06
C ARG A 110 -21.98 8.84 -11.63
N SER A 111 -21.05 8.37 -10.79
CA SER A 111 -19.94 7.51 -11.18
C SER A 111 -20.01 6.17 -10.46
N PRO A 112 -19.71 5.05 -11.15
CA PRO A 112 -19.60 3.75 -10.51
C PRO A 112 -18.25 3.61 -9.81
N ILE A 113 -18.24 2.98 -8.64
CA ILE A 113 -17.04 2.47 -7.98
C ILE A 113 -17.26 1.01 -7.60
N ILE A 114 -16.20 0.22 -7.66
CA ILE A 114 -16.21 -1.19 -7.32
C ILE A 114 -15.80 -1.35 -5.87
N THR A 115 -16.63 -2.07 -5.11
CA THR A 115 -16.38 -2.36 -3.70
C THR A 115 -15.58 -3.65 -3.52
N GLN A 116 -14.84 -3.71 -2.42
CA GLN A 116 -14.02 -4.85 -2.02
C GLN A 116 -14.58 -5.55 -0.78
N ASN A 117 -14.37 -6.87 -0.74
CA ASN A 117 -14.51 -7.67 0.47
C ASN A 117 -13.11 -7.84 1.12
N VAL A 118 -13.07 -8.47 2.30
CA VAL A 118 -11.85 -8.60 3.15
C VAL A 118 -10.66 -9.29 2.46
N ASN A 119 -10.87 -10.00 1.34
CA ASN A 119 -9.83 -10.69 0.57
C ASN A 119 -9.86 -10.33 -0.93
N GLY A 120 -10.35 -9.15 -1.27
CA GLY A 120 -10.50 -8.72 -2.66
C GLY A 120 -9.15 -8.41 -3.34
N PRO A 121 -9.08 -8.45 -4.68
CA PRO A 121 -7.89 -8.09 -5.43
C PRO A 121 -7.68 -6.56 -5.41
N CYS A 122 -7.20 -6.02 -4.28
CA CYS A 122 -7.08 -4.57 -4.09
C CYS A 122 -6.26 -3.83 -5.17
N PRO A 123 -5.18 -4.39 -5.79
CA PRO A 123 -4.48 -3.71 -6.87
C PRO A 123 -5.38 -3.49 -8.09
N LEU A 124 -6.14 -4.53 -8.48
CA LEU A 124 -7.11 -4.47 -9.57
C LEU A 124 -8.20 -3.43 -9.29
N LEU A 125 -8.77 -3.47 -8.07
CA LEU A 125 -9.87 -2.61 -7.68
C LEU A 125 -9.45 -1.14 -7.58
N ALA A 126 -8.27 -0.86 -7.03
CA ALA A 126 -7.73 0.50 -6.96
C ALA A 126 -7.52 1.08 -8.37
N LEU A 127 -6.98 0.28 -9.28
CA LEU A 127 -6.71 0.66 -10.66
C LEU A 127 -8.01 0.92 -11.45
N ILE A 128 -8.96 -0.02 -11.43
CA ILE A 128 -10.22 0.14 -12.16
C ILE A 128 -11.05 1.31 -11.60
N ASN A 129 -11.06 1.53 -10.29
CA ASN A 129 -11.75 2.68 -9.70
C ASN A 129 -11.16 4.02 -10.15
N VAL A 130 -9.83 4.12 -10.29
CA VAL A 130 -9.22 5.31 -10.91
C VAL A 130 -9.73 5.52 -12.33
N MET A 131 -9.82 4.45 -13.13
CA MET A 131 -10.28 4.55 -14.53
C MET A 131 -11.77 4.88 -14.65
N LEU A 132 -12.61 4.32 -13.79
CA LEU A 132 -14.04 4.63 -13.72
C LEU A 132 -14.26 6.10 -13.32
N LEU A 133 -13.56 6.58 -12.28
CA LEU A 133 -13.68 7.97 -11.82
C LEU A 133 -13.07 8.97 -12.81
N LYS A 134 -12.06 8.59 -13.59
CA LYS A 134 -11.54 9.39 -14.72
C LYS A 134 -12.48 9.36 -15.94
N GLY A 135 -13.50 8.50 -15.95
CA GLY A 135 -14.40 8.33 -17.10
C GLY A 135 -13.78 7.59 -18.29
N LYS A 136 -12.63 6.93 -18.11
CA LYS A 136 -11.99 6.09 -19.14
C LYS A 136 -12.76 4.80 -19.38
N VAL A 137 -13.34 4.25 -18.31
CA VAL A 137 -14.21 3.06 -18.35
C VAL A 137 -15.62 3.50 -17.99
N GLN A 138 -16.62 3.01 -18.72
CA GLN A 138 -18.03 3.28 -18.47
C GLN A 138 -18.78 1.97 -18.28
N LEU A 139 -19.54 1.88 -17.19
CA LEU A 139 -20.39 0.71 -16.89
C LEU A 139 -21.86 1.02 -17.15
N PRO A 140 -22.67 0.05 -17.61
CA PRO A 140 -24.10 0.23 -17.75
C PRO A 140 -24.78 0.61 -16.43
N SER A 141 -25.67 1.61 -16.44
CA SER A 141 -26.27 2.16 -15.21
C SER A 141 -27.15 1.20 -14.40
N ALA A 142 -27.59 0.10 -15.00
CA ALA A 142 -28.38 -0.96 -14.36
C ALA A 142 -27.52 -2.09 -13.77
N LEU A 143 -26.20 -2.05 -13.97
CA LEU A 143 -25.30 -3.06 -13.45
C LEU A 143 -25.05 -2.81 -11.96
N GLU A 144 -25.33 -3.83 -11.14
CA GLU A 144 -25.12 -3.81 -9.69
C GLU A 144 -23.93 -4.67 -9.25
N VAL A 145 -23.56 -5.65 -10.08
CA VAL A 145 -22.52 -6.63 -9.78
C VAL A 145 -21.66 -6.84 -11.03
N ILE A 146 -20.35 -6.98 -10.84
CA ILE A 146 -19.37 -7.18 -11.91
C ILE A 146 -18.36 -8.26 -11.51
N THR A 147 -17.90 -9.04 -12.47
CA THR A 147 -16.93 -10.10 -12.21
C THR A 147 -15.50 -9.64 -12.47
N ILE A 148 -14.52 -10.34 -11.89
CA ILE A 148 -13.10 -10.04 -12.11
C ILE A 148 -12.75 -10.17 -13.60
N GLY A 149 -13.25 -11.20 -14.30
CA GLY A 149 -13.04 -11.36 -15.73
C GLY A 149 -13.50 -10.12 -16.52
N GLN A 150 -14.71 -9.64 -16.22
CA GLN A 150 -15.24 -8.42 -16.86
C GLN A 150 -14.39 -7.18 -16.55
N LEU A 151 -13.93 -7.01 -15.30
CA LEU A 151 -13.05 -5.90 -14.95
C LEU A 151 -11.76 -5.96 -15.77
N MET A 152 -11.19 -7.15 -15.94
CA MET A 152 -9.95 -7.38 -16.68
C MET A 152 -10.13 -7.11 -18.17
N ASP A 153 -11.27 -7.48 -18.75
CA ASP A 153 -11.64 -7.12 -20.13
C ASP A 153 -11.65 -5.60 -20.31
N TYR A 154 -12.30 -4.84 -19.42
CA TYR A 154 -12.29 -3.37 -19.48
C TYR A 154 -10.88 -2.76 -19.39
N ILE A 155 -10.00 -3.34 -18.57
CA ILE A 155 -8.61 -2.91 -18.48
C ILE A 155 -7.88 -3.19 -19.80
N GLY A 156 -8.01 -4.41 -20.33
CA GLY A 156 -7.43 -4.83 -21.59
C GLY A 156 -7.86 -3.94 -22.76
N ASP A 157 -9.16 -3.67 -22.87
CA ASP A 157 -9.72 -2.77 -23.88
C ASP A 157 -9.15 -1.35 -23.74
N THR A 158 -9.06 -0.83 -22.51
CA THR A 158 -8.49 0.51 -22.25
C THR A 158 -7.01 0.57 -22.64
N MET A 159 -6.23 -0.50 -22.41
CA MET A 159 -4.83 -0.57 -22.83
C MET A 159 -4.68 -0.53 -24.35
N LEU A 160 -5.53 -1.27 -25.06
CA LEU A 160 -5.54 -1.30 -26.53
C LEU A 160 -5.96 0.04 -27.12
N ASP A 161 -6.96 0.71 -26.54
CA ASP A 161 -7.42 2.04 -26.95
C ASP A 161 -6.38 3.14 -26.66
N SER A 162 -5.53 2.94 -25.66
CA SER A 162 -4.46 3.88 -25.28
C SER A 162 -3.21 3.74 -26.16
N ALA A 163 -3.18 2.80 -27.11
CA ALA A 163 -2.03 2.59 -27.98
C ALA A 163 -1.79 3.82 -28.89
N PRO A 164 -0.60 4.44 -28.85
CA PRO A 164 -0.29 5.56 -29.73
C PRO A 164 -0.28 5.13 -31.19
N ALA A 165 -0.47 6.08 -32.12
CA ALA A 165 -0.35 5.80 -33.56
C ALA A 165 1.04 5.24 -33.94
N GLU A 166 2.07 5.48 -33.11
CA GLU A 166 3.41 4.88 -33.21
C GLU A 166 3.55 3.51 -32.51
N ALA A 167 2.47 2.74 -32.34
CA ALA A 167 2.44 1.37 -31.78
C ALA A 167 3.36 0.34 -32.48
N GLN A 168 4.18 0.77 -33.44
CA GLN A 168 5.23 0.00 -34.13
C GLN A 168 6.59 0.08 -33.42
N GLN A 169 6.72 0.87 -32.34
CA GLN A 169 7.93 0.85 -31.53
C GLN A 169 8.04 -0.49 -30.76
N PRO A 170 9.18 -1.20 -30.87
CA PRO A 170 9.35 -2.51 -30.25
C PRO A 170 9.19 -2.45 -28.72
N ASP A 171 9.63 -1.36 -28.09
CA ASP A 171 9.53 -1.16 -26.64
C ASP A 171 8.07 -1.10 -26.17
N PHE A 172 7.19 -0.44 -26.91
CA PHE A 172 5.76 -0.37 -26.59
C PHE A 172 5.09 -1.74 -26.75
N GLN A 173 5.43 -2.47 -27.82
CA GLN A 173 4.88 -3.80 -28.06
C GLN A 173 5.30 -4.79 -26.98
N GLN A 174 6.55 -4.70 -26.51
CA GLN A 174 7.03 -5.52 -25.39
C GLN A 174 6.30 -5.18 -24.10
N ASN A 175 6.18 -3.89 -23.76
CA ASN A 175 5.45 -3.46 -22.57
C ASN A 175 3.99 -3.93 -22.57
N MET A 176 3.33 -3.94 -23.73
CA MET A 176 1.98 -4.45 -23.88
C MET A 176 1.90 -5.97 -23.63
N GLN A 177 2.84 -6.75 -24.17
CA GLN A 177 2.90 -8.20 -23.91
C GLN A 177 3.14 -8.49 -22.43
N ASP A 178 4.06 -7.75 -21.81
CA ASP A 178 4.37 -7.88 -20.39
C ASP A 178 3.13 -7.54 -19.53
N ALA A 179 2.44 -6.45 -19.85
CA ALA A 179 1.23 -6.04 -19.14
C ALA A 179 0.11 -7.09 -19.22
N VAL A 180 -0.14 -7.66 -20.39
CA VAL A 180 -1.12 -8.75 -20.57
C VAL A 180 -0.73 -9.99 -19.76
N ALA A 181 0.55 -10.31 -19.68
CA ALA A 181 1.04 -11.43 -18.87
C ALA A 181 0.90 -11.17 -17.35
N ILE A 182 0.90 -9.90 -16.92
CA ILE A 182 0.78 -9.49 -15.52
C ILE A 182 -0.66 -9.37 -15.06
N LEU A 183 -1.61 -9.10 -15.97
CA LEU A 183 -3.02 -8.93 -15.64
C LEU A 183 -3.52 -9.96 -14.61
N PRO A 184 -3.32 -11.29 -14.78
CA PRO A 184 -3.76 -12.28 -13.79
C PRO A 184 -3.18 -12.08 -12.38
N LYS A 185 -1.97 -11.53 -12.25
CA LYS A 185 -1.34 -11.24 -10.95
C LYS A 185 -2.06 -10.14 -10.18
N LEU A 186 -2.70 -9.19 -10.85
CA LEU A 186 -3.51 -8.17 -10.17
C LEU A 186 -4.65 -8.78 -9.34
N GLN A 187 -5.09 -9.99 -9.69
CA GLN A 187 -6.10 -10.73 -8.93
C GLN A 187 -5.51 -11.36 -7.65
N THR A 188 -4.29 -11.89 -7.72
CA THR A 188 -3.70 -12.67 -6.64
C THR A 188 -2.82 -11.86 -5.69
N GLY A 189 -2.36 -10.69 -6.13
CA GLY A 189 -1.45 -9.82 -5.38
C GLY A 189 -0.38 -9.24 -6.31
N LEU A 190 -0.08 -7.96 -6.11
CA LEU A 190 0.95 -7.25 -6.86
C LEU A 190 2.14 -6.98 -5.95
N ASP A 191 3.29 -7.56 -6.31
CA ASP A 191 4.54 -7.35 -5.57
C ASP A 191 5.15 -6.01 -5.98
N VAL A 192 5.24 -5.09 -5.02
CA VAL A 192 5.90 -3.78 -5.18
C VAL A 192 6.99 -3.64 -4.14
N ASN A 193 8.12 -3.07 -4.56
CA ASN A 193 9.22 -2.75 -3.65
C ASN A 193 9.43 -1.23 -3.64
N VAL A 194 9.14 -0.60 -2.50
CA VAL A 194 9.26 0.85 -2.32
C VAL A 194 10.71 1.25 -2.09
N LYS A 195 11.06 2.48 -2.49
CA LYS A 195 12.30 3.16 -2.07
C LYS A 195 11.95 4.32 -1.15
N PHE A 196 12.72 4.50 -0.09
CA PHE A 196 12.38 5.49 0.94
C PHE A 196 12.73 6.94 0.57
N SER A 197 13.27 7.18 -0.63
CA SER A 197 13.76 8.48 -1.08
C SER A 197 12.69 9.42 -1.66
N GLY A 198 11.54 8.90 -2.08
CA GLY A 198 10.52 9.71 -2.77
C GLY A 198 9.18 9.00 -2.84
N VAL A 199 8.09 9.76 -3.05
CA VAL A 199 6.70 9.24 -3.00
C VAL A 199 6.28 8.45 -4.24
N GLN A 200 7.06 8.50 -5.32
CA GLN A 200 6.84 7.79 -6.58
C GLN A 200 7.94 6.75 -6.85
N GLU A 201 8.85 6.56 -5.90
CA GLU A 201 10.07 5.80 -6.10
C GLU A 201 9.84 4.33 -5.73
N PHE A 202 9.65 3.50 -6.75
CA PHE A 202 9.59 2.05 -6.64
C PHE A 202 10.80 1.43 -7.35
N GLU A 203 11.21 0.24 -6.93
CA GLU A 203 12.03 -0.61 -7.79
C GLU A 203 11.20 -1.00 -9.01
N TYR A 204 11.79 -0.87 -10.20
CA TYR A 204 11.10 -1.24 -11.42
C TYR A 204 10.87 -2.75 -11.44
N THR A 205 9.62 -3.13 -11.30
CA THR A 205 9.15 -4.49 -11.54
C THR A 205 8.29 -4.48 -12.80
N PRO A 206 8.29 -5.56 -13.60
CA PRO A 206 7.37 -5.69 -14.73
C PRO A 206 5.94 -5.36 -14.32
N GLU A 207 5.55 -5.80 -13.13
CA GLU A 207 4.26 -5.57 -12.46
C GLU A 207 3.82 -4.10 -12.43
N CYS A 208 4.75 -3.14 -12.44
CA CYS A 208 4.44 -1.71 -12.42
C CYS A 208 4.12 -1.13 -13.81
N CYS A 209 4.48 -1.81 -14.92
CA CYS A 209 4.31 -1.30 -16.28
C CYS A 209 2.83 -1.02 -16.63
N ILE A 210 1.91 -1.74 -15.98
CA ILE A 210 0.47 -1.58 -16.14
C ILE A 210 -0.01 -0.17 -15.77
N PHE A 211 0.58 0.43 -14.73
CA PHE A 211 0.23 1.77 -14.28
C PHE A 211 0.67 2.82 -15.30
N ASP A 212 1.86 2.64 -15.87
CA ASP A 212 2.41 3.55 -16.88
C ASP A 212 1.61 3.52 -18.18
N LEU A 213 1.27 2.31 -18.67
CA LEU A 213 0.44 2.12 -19.87
C LEU A 213 -0.96 2.73 -19.74
N LEU A 214 -1.57 2.61 -18.56
CA LEU A 214 -2.90 3.16 -18.30
C LEU A 214 -2.87 4.65 -17.92
N HIS A 215 -1.68 5.25 -17.85
CA HIS A 215 -1.44 6.62 -17.40
C HIS A 215 -2.06 6.88 -16.01
N VAL A 216 -1.80 5.96 -15.09
CA VAL A 216 -2.17 6.02 -13.68
C VAL A 216 -0.89 6.10 -12.87
N ARG A 217 -0.73 7.14 -12.04
CA ARG A 217 0.44 7.24 -11.16
C ARG A 217 0.27 6.28 -9.98
N LEU A 218 1.37 5.68 -9.55
CA LEU A 218 1.48 4.92 -8.31
C LEU A 218 2.26 5.74 -7.27
N TYR A 219 1.74 5.82 -6.05
CA TYR A 219 2.32 6.57 -4.95
C TYR A 219 2.45 5.73 -3.68
N HIS A 220 3.39 6.06 -2.81
CA HIS A 220 3.46 5.62 -1.42
C HIS A 220 3.91 6.79 -0.52
N GLY A 221 3.74 6.65 0.80
CA GLY A 221 4.12 7.67 1.78
C GLY A 221 5.17 7.22 2.79
N TRP A 222 5.82 6.09 2.50
CA TRP A 222 6.87 5.51 3.34
C TRP A 222 8.23 6.10 2.98
N LEU A 223 8.54 7.28 3.52
CA LEU A 223 9.77 8.02 3.25
C LEU A 223 10.56 8.21 4.54
N VAL A 224 11.88 8.28 4.42
CA VAL A 224 12.75 8.71 5.53
C VAL A 224 12.76 10.24 5.60
N ASP A 225 12.69 10.82 6.81
CA ASP A 225 12.74 12.27 6.99
C ASP A 225 14.19 12.78 6.85
N PRO A 226 14.49 13.72 5.93
CA PRO A 226 15.80 14.34 5.80
C PRO A 226 16.28 15.09 7.05
N ARG A 227 15.38 15.41 7.99
CA ARG A 227 15.72 16.02 9.29
C ARG A 227 16.46 15.07 10.23
N GLU A 228 16.43 13.77 9.95
CA GLU A 228 17.16 12.73 10.69
C GLU A 228 18.35 12.24 9.83
N PRO A 229 19.49 12.96 9.84
CA PRO A 229 20.57 12.74 8.87
C PRO A 229 21.19 11.34 8.98
N ASP A 230 21.26 10.78 10.18
CA ASP A 230 21.84 9.46 10.40
C ASP A 230 20.98 8.35 9.80
N VAL A 231 19.66 8.39 10.04
CA VAL A 231 18.70 7.44 9.44
C VAL A 231 18.61 7.66 7.93
N HIS A 232 18.53 8.92 7.49
CA HIS A 232 18.43 9.28 6.08
C HIS A 232 19.62 8.75 5.26
N ARG A 233 20.85 8.88 5.76
CA ARG A 233 22.05 8.37 5.06
C ARG A 233 22.01 6.87 4.82
N VAL A 234 21.44 6.11 5.75
CA VAL A 234 21.35 4.64 5.68
C VAL A 234 20.19 4.20 4.80
N VAL A 235 19.02 4.80 5.02
CA VAL A 235 17.74 4.31 4.50
C VAL A 235 17.44 4.86 3.10
N ALA A 236 17.77 6.13 2.82
CA ALA A 236 17.37 6.78 1.56
C ALA A 236 17.94 6.12 0.30
N GLN A 237 19.06 5.39 0.42
CA GLN A 237 19.72 4.73 -0.72
C GLN A 237 19.21 3.30 -0.96
N CYS A 238 18.31 2.78 -0.13
CA CYS A 238 17.86 1.41 -0.18
C CYS A 238 16.37 1.31 -0.56
N GLY A 239 16.01 0.26 -1.29
CA GLY A 239 14.63 -0.24 -1.31
C GLY A 239 14.30 -1.06 -0.04
N TYR A 240 13.02 -1.35 0.21
CA TYR A 240 12.60 -2.16 1.35
C TYR A 240 13.32 -3.53 1.39
N ASN A 241 13.33 -4.28 0.27
CA ASN A 241 13.99 -5.59 0.23
C ASN A 241 15.49 -5.50 0.55
N GLN A 242 16.19 -4.52 -0.03
CA GLN A 242 17.61 -4.30 0.23
C GLN A 242 17.88 -3.94 1.68
N LEU A 243 17.01 -3.15 2.30
CA LEU A 243 17.13 -2.77 3.71
C LEU A 243 16.86 -3.99 4.63
N ALA A 244 15.85 -4.79 4.32
CA ALA A 244 15.53 -6.01 5.05
C ALA A 244 16.65 -7.05 4.96
N ASP A 245 17.22 -7.28 3.76
CA ASP A 245 18.34 -8.20 3.56
C ASP A 245 19.58 -7.76 4.34
N LYS A 246 19.86 -6.44 4.37
CA LYS A 246 20.94 -5.86 5.18
C LYS A 246 20.71 -6.09 6.68
N ILE A 247 19.47 -6.00 7.17
CA ILE A 247 19.17 -6.27 8.58
C ILE A 247 19.38 -7.76 8.89
N ILE A 248 18.89 -8.67 8.04
CA ILE A 248 18.96 -10.12 8.26
C ILE A 248 20.42 -10.61 8.22
N THR A 249 21.16 -10.24 7.18
CA THR A 249 22.55 -10.70 6.98
C THR A 249 23.43 -10.35 8.19
N ASN A 250 23.18 -9.21 8.84
CA ASN A 250 23.91 -8.75 10.02
C ASN A 250 23.44 -9.38 11.34
N LYS A 251 22.19 -9.88 11.42
CA LYS A 251 21.72 -10.62 12.60
C LYS A 251 22.28 -12.04 12.67
N ASP A 252 22.44 -12.67 11.50
CA ASP A 252 22.92 -14.05 11.40
C ASP A 252 24.46 -14.13 11.40
N SER A 253 25.16 -13.00 11.27
CA SER A 253 26.61 -12.94 11.41
C SER A 253 27.00 -12.68 12.87
N ASP A 254 27.18 -13.76 13.63
CA ASP A 254 27.97 -13.80 14.87
C ASP A 254 29.49 -13.59 14.62
N ASP A 255 29.88 -13.23 13.39
CA ASP A 255 31.27 -13.18 12.95
C ASP A 255 31.75 -11.72 12.77
N PRO A 256 32.61 -11.20 13.67
CA PRO A 256 33.14 -9.84 13.56
C PRO A 256 34.07 -9.62 12.35
N GLU A 257 34.37 -10.64 11.54
CA GLU A 257 35.30 -10.57 10.40
C GLU A 257 34.65 -10.34 9.02
N LEU A 258 33.32 -10.45 8.85
CA LEU A 258 32.68 -10.29 7.53
C LEU A 258 32.45 -8.82 7.08
N LEU A 259 33.04 -7.86 7.78
CA LEU A 259 33.02 -6.43 7.40
C LEU A 259 34.11 -6.05 6.38
N HIS A 260 34.79 -7.03 5.77
CA HIS A 260 36.02 -6.81 5.00
C HIS A 260 35.92 -6.90 3.48
N GLU A 261 34.77 -6.67 2.85
CA GLU A 261 34.73 -6.50 1.39
C GLU A 261 34.35 -5.07 0.99
N GLY A 262 35.38 -4.21 1.00
CA GLY A 262 35.31 -2.83 0.51
C GLY A 262 36.54 -1.99 0.84
N ASP A 263 37.74 -2.50 0.54
CA ASP A 263 39.01 -1.74 0.36
C ASP A 263 39.19 -0.43 1.16
N CYS A 264 39.31 -0.54 2.48
CA CYS A 264 39.99 0.45 3.31
C CYS A 264 40.72 -0.22 4.49
N GLY A 265 41.97 0.21 4.70
CA GLY A 265 43.03 -0.50 5.44
C GLY A 265 42.79 -0.74 6.94
N PRO A 266 43.75 -1.43 7.61
CA PRO A 266 43.54 -2.04 8.92
C PRO A 266 43.66 -1.01 10.06
N ALA A 267 42.98 -1.35 11.16
CA ALA A 267 43.08 -0.76 12.50
C ALA A 267 42.18 0.44 12.82
N ASP A 268 40.88 0.18 12.96
CA ASP A 268 40.16 0.73 14.13
C ASP A 268 38.91 -0.12 14.43
N GLY A 269 38.73 -0.53 15.68
CA GLY A 269 37.52 -1.22 16.14
C GLY A 269 36.23 -0.38 16.03
N GLY A 270 36.32 0.84 15.48
CA GLY A 270 35.20 1.75 15.24
C GLY A 270 34.35 1.40 14.00
N LEU A 271 34.88 0.67 13.01
CA LEU A 271 34.13 0.33 11.79
C LEU A 271 33.01 -0.69 12.06
N SER A 272 33.26 -1.66 12.95
CA SER A 272 32.25 -2.62 13.41
C SER A 272 31.16 -1.95 14.25
N LEU A 273 31.52 -0.99 15.12
CA LEU A 273 30.56 -0.23 15.92
C LEU A 273 29.69 0.67 15.03
N LEU A 274 30.29 1.36 14.05
CA LEU A 274 29.58 2.20 13.09
C LEU A 274 28.59 1.39 12.24
N PHE A 275 28.98 0.18 11.82
CA PHE A 275 28.11 -0.70 11.03
C PHE A 275 26.97 -1.30 11.87
N CYS A 276 27.22 -1.63 13.14
CA CYS A 276 26.19 -2.07 14.08
C CYS A 276 25.17 -0.95 14.35
N CYS A 277 25.61 0.31 14.47
CA CYS A 277 24.72 1.46 14.56
C CYS A 277 23.83 1.63 13.31
N ILE A 278 24.35 1.38 12.11
CA ILE A 278 23.58 1.45 10.86
C ILE A 278 22.40 0.46 10.87
N VAL A 279 22.63 -0.78 11.31
CA VAL A 279 21.58 -1.81 11.39
C VAL A 279 20.51 -1.40 12.40
N LEU A 280 20.91 -0.97 13.61
CA LEU A 280 19.96 -0.53 14.63
C LEU A 280 19.10 0.65 14.16
N LEU A 281 19.68 1.60 13.41
CA LEU A 281 18.92 2.73 12.84
C LEU A 281 17.91 2.26 11.79
N ALA A 282 18.31 1.32 10.92
CA ALA A 282 17.42 0.73 9.91
C ALA A 282 16.26 -0.04 10.54
N GLU A 283 16.54 -0.84 11.58
CA GLU A 283 15.51 -1.57 12.32
C GLU A 283 14.55 -0.63 13.03
N ASN A 284 15.08 0.33 13.79
CA ASN A 284 14.27 1.32 14.48
C ASN A 284 13.39 2.10 13.50
N PHE A 285 13.92 2.43 12.31
CA PHE A 285 13.11 3.05 11.25
C PHE A 285 11.94 2.15 10.83
N LEU A 286 12.19 0.87 10.49
CA LEU A 286 11.12 -0.03 10.07
C LEU A 286 10.08 -0.28 11.18
N ASP A 287 10.52 -0.40 12.43
CA ASP A 287 9.64 -0.62 13.58
C ASP A 287 8.77 0.60 13.88
N THR A 288 9.37 1.79 13.93
CA THR A 288 8.64 3.05 14.20
C THR A 288 7.71 3.46 13.05
N THR A 289 8.03 3.04 11.82
CA THR A 289 7.25 3.37 10.61
C THR A 289 6.50 2.17 10.03
N ALA A 290 6.21 1.15 10.85
CA ALA A 290 5.54 -0.08 10.44
C ALA A 290 4.15 0.14 9.78
N SER A 291 3.52 1.30 9.99
CA SER A 291 2.28 1.70 9.30
C SER A 291 2.46 2.06 7.81
N GLN A 292 3.71 2.06 7.32
CA GLN A 292 4.14 2.38 5.95
C GLN A 292 3.73 3.77 5.47
N LEU A 293 3.54 4.70 6.41
CA LEU A 293 3.23 6.10 6.14
C LEU A 293 3.91 6.97 7.19
N THR A 294 4.68 7.96 6.73
CA THR A 294 5.40 8.89 7.59
C THR A 294 4.82 10.30 7.46
N ALA A 295 5.03 11.15 8.48
CA ALA A 295 4.60 12.55 8.40
C ALA A 295 5.30 13.30 7.25
N HIS A 296 6.59 13.03 7.05
CA HIS A 296 7.35 13.56 5.91
C HIS A 296 6.76 13.10 4.57
N GLY A 297 6.52 11.79 4.41
CA GLY A 297 5.90 11.23 3.22
C GLY A 297 4.50 11.79 2.94
N LEU A 298 3.70 12.05 3.97
CA LEU A 298 2.39 12.69 3.81
C LEU A 298 2.49 14.12 3.30
N SER A 299 3.46 14.91 3.80
CA SER A 299 3.75 16.25 3.27
C SER A 299 4.20 16.19 1.81
N GLN A 300 5.14 15.29 1.50
CA GLN A 300 5.65 15.11 0.14
C GLN A 300 4.57 14.66 -0.85
N LEU A 301 3.61 13.82 -0.42
CA LEU A 301 2.45 13.44 -1.24
C LEU A 301 1.59 14.66 -1.59
N ARG A 302 1.31 15.53 -0.60
CA ARG A 302 0.56 16.77 -0.83
C ARG A 302 1.30 17.72 -1.76
N GLU A 303 2.62 17.79 -1.68
CA GLU A 303 3.41 18.65 -2.57
C GLU A 303 3.49 18.09 -4.00
N THR A 304 3.64 16.77 -4.15
CA THR A 304 3.93 16.12 -5.43
C THR A 304 2.67 15.84 -6.28
N MET A 305 1.58 15.36 -5.67
CA MET A 305 0.35 15.07 -6.40
C MET A 305 -0.27 16.34 -6.96
N ARG A 306 -0.84 16.35 -8.16
CA ARG A 306 -1.52 17.57 -8.67
C ARG A 306 -2.92 17.71 -8.09
N ASP A 307 -3.40 18.94 -7.90
CA ASP A 307 -4.80 19.15 -7.51
C ASP A 307 -5.73 18.60 -8.59
N GLY A 308 -6.74 17.82 -8.19
CA GLY A 308 -7.62 17.09 -9.08
C GLY A 308 -7.03 15.78 -9.64
N GLU A 309 -5.88 15.32 -9.17
CA GLU A 309 -5.26 14.08 -9.64
C GLU A 309 -5.83 12.83 -8.95
N LEU A 310 -6.25 11.85 -9.76
CA LEU A 310 -6.58 10.48 -9.34
C LEU A 310 -5.41 9.55 -9.62
N ALA A 311 -5.02 8.78 -8.59
CA ALA A 311 -3.89 7.87 -8.63
C ALA A 311 -4.13 6.64 -7.73
N VAL A 312 -3.18 5.70 -7.75
CA VAL A 312 -3.15 4.55 -6.85
C VAL A 312 -2.15 4.82 -5.73
N PHE A 313 -2.51 4.46 -4.51
CA PHE A 313 -1.70 4.64 -3.31
C PHE A 313 -1.46 3.30 -2.62
N PHE A 314 -0.20 2.98 -2.38
CA PHE A 314 0.23 1.78 -1.68
C PHE A 314 0.57 2.11 -0.22
N ARG A 315 -0.08 1.38 0.71
CA ARG A 315 0.17 1.47 2.16
C ARG A 315 -0.27 0.19 2.84
N ASN A 316 0.55 -0.31 3.76
CA ASN A 316 0.27 -1.49 4.59
C ASN A 316 -0.16 -2.71 3.77
N ASN A 317 0.61 -3.01 2.71
CA ASN A 317 0.32 -4.09 1.76
C ASN A 317 -1.05 -4.00 1.06
N HIS A 318 -1.66 -2.80 1.03
CA HIS A 318 -2.95 -2.55 0.42
C HIS A 318 -2.83 -1.43 -0.63
N PHE A 319 -3.60 -1.57 -1.71
CA PHE A 319 -3.71 -0.56 -2.76
C PHE A 319 -5.06 0.14 -2.65
N SER A 320 -5.02 1.46 -2.55
CA SER A 320 -6.21 2.31 -2.46
C SER A 320 -6.21 3.33 -3.60
N THR A 321 -7.40 3.75 -4.02
CA THR A 321 -7.51 4.91 -4.92
C THR A 321 -7.35 6.19 -4.10
N ILE A 322 -6.38 7.03 -4.47
CA ILE A 322 -6.11 8.33 -3.83
C ILE A 322 -6.51 9.48 -4.75
N TYR A 323 -7.00 10.55 -4.15
CA TYR A 323 -7.41 11.76 -4.83
C TYR A 323 -6.90 13.00 -4.07
N ARG A 324 -6.31 13.96 -4.80
CA ARG A 324 -5.98 15.28 -4.24
C ARG A 324 -7.03 16.31 -4.64
N TYR A 325 -7.58 17.03 -3.67
CA TYR A 325 -8.53 18.13 -3.90
C TYR A 325 -8.43 19.20 -2.83
N GLN A 326 -8.34 20.47 -3.25
CA GLN A 326 -8.23 21.63 -2.36
C GLN A 326 -7.13 21.45 -1.29
N ASP A 327 -5.96 20.98 -1.72
CA ASP A 327 -4.79 20.73 -0.85
C ASP A 327 -4.97 19.64 0.22
N GLN A 328 -6.02 18.83 0.10
CA GLN A 328 -6.25 17.66 0.93
C GLN A 328 -6.13 16.37 0.12
N LEU A 329 -5.79 15.28 0.83
CA LEU A 329 -5.70 13.93 0.27
C LEU A 329 -6.88 13.11 0.76
N TYR A 330 -7.47 12.34 -0.15
CA TYR A 330 -8.63 11.51 0.10
C TYR A 330 -8.37 10.10 -0.42
N LEU A 331 -8.77 9.09 0.35
CA LEU A 331 -8.79 7.70 -0.04
C LEU A 331 -10.22 7.28 -0.35
N LEU A 332 -10.41 6.55 -1.45
CA LEU A 332 -11.73 6.06 -1.82
C LEU A 332 -12.17 4.95 -0.87
N VAL A 333 -13.37 5.07 -0.31
CA VAL A 333 -13.96 4.05 0.55
C VAL A 333 -14.53 2.94 -0.32
N THR A 334 -13.79 1.85 -0.42
CA THR A 334 -14.16 0.67 -1.23
C THR A 334 -14.75 -0.46 -0.40
N ASP A 335 -14.74 -0.39 0.93
CA ASP A 335 -15.27 -1.47 1.79
C ASP A 335 -16.77 -1.71 1.55
N GLN A 336 -17.13 -2.97 1.33
CA GLN A 336 -18.50 -3.40 1.02
C GLN A 336 -19.51 -3.14 2.16
N GLY A 337 -19.05 -2.99 3.40
CA GLY A 337 -19.87 -2.56 4.54
C GLY A 337 -20.52 -1.20 4.33
N PHE A 338 -19.91 -0.32 3.53
CA PHE A 338 -20.48 0.98 3.17
C PHE A 338 -21.28 0.95 1.85
N LEU A 339 -21.58 -0.21 1.28
CA LEU A 339 -22.31 -0.32 0.00
C LEU A 339 -23.65 0.43 0.02
N ARG A 340 -24.37 0.37 1.15
CA ARG A 340 -25.69 1.00 1.32
C ARG A 340 -25.63 2.45 1.80
N GLU A 341 -24.43 2.98 2.03
CA GLU A 341 -24.21 4.34 2.53
C GLU A 341 -23.73 5.25 1.38
N PRO A 342 -24.64 5.84 0.57
CA PRO A 342 -24.25 6.63 -0.61
C PRO A 342 -23.51 7.92 -0.24
N ARG A 343 -23.64 8.38 1.00
CA ARG A 343 -22.96 9.56 1.51
C ARG A 343 -21.51 9.28 1.88
N VAL A 344 -21.12 8.05 2.18
CA VAL A 344 -19.73 7.70 2.51
C VAL A 344 -19.00 7.37 1.21
N VAL A 345 -18.15 8.26 0.71
CA VAL A 345 -17.43 8.05 -0.55
C VAL A 345 -15.92 8.09 -0.35
N TRP A 346 -15.45 9.06 0.41
CA TRP A 346 -14.03 9.30 0.61
C TRP A 346 -13.70 9.32 2.10
N GLU A 347 -12.47 8.98 2.44
CA GLU A 347 -11.88 9.12 3.76
C GLU A 347 -10.69 10.09 3.67
N THR A 348 -10.59 11.04 4.59
CA THR A 348 -9.47 11.99 4.61
C THR A 348 -8.18 11.33 5.07
N LEU A 349 -7.09 11.55 4.31
CA LEU A 349 -5.73 11.15 4.68
C LEU A 349 -4.99 12.35 5.27
N SER A 350 -5.21 12.58 6.56
CA SER A 350 -4.66 13.72 7.31
C SER A 350 -3.53 13.34 8.27
N SER A 351 -3.47 12.08 8.69
CA SER A 351 -2.56 11.61 9.73
C SER A 351 -2.09 10.17 9.47
N THR A 352 -0.96 9.81 10.10
CA THR A 352 -0.35 8.47 10.03
C THR A 352 -1.11 7.44 10.89
N ASP A 353 -1.85 7.88 11.90
CA ASP A 353 -2.57 7.03 12.88
C ASP A 353 -3.91 6.45 12.38
N GLY A 354 -4.38 6.87 11.20
CA GLY A 354 -5.66 6.40 10.65
C GLY A 354 -6.88 7.12 11.23
N ALA A 355 -6.72 8.29 11.86
CA ALA A 355 -7.83 9.15 12.31
C ALA A 355 -8.53 9.89 11.13
N GLY A 356 -8.84 9.18 10.05
CA GLY A 356 -9.53 9.72 8.89
C GLY A 356 -11.00 10.03 9.20
N GLN A 357 -11.50 11.12 8.63
CA GLN A 357 -12.93 11.45 8.62
C GLN A 357 -13.54 11.06 7.28
N PHE A 358 -14.72 10.41 7.32
CA PHE A 358 -15.50 10.12 6.14
C PHE A 358 -16.20 11.38 5.60
N VAL A 359 -16.13 11.56 4.28
CA VAL A 359 -16.72 12.67 3.55
C VAL A 359 -17.53 12.15 2.36
N ASN A 360 -18.43 12.99 1.87
CA ASN A 360 -19.28 12.68 0.72
C ASN A 360 -18.57 12.88 -0.62
N GLY A 361 -19.29 12.60 -1.71
CA GLY A 361 -18.82 12.78 -3.07
C GLY A 361 -18.41 14.20 -3.48
N ASN A 362 -18.81 15.19 -2.67
CA ASN A 362 -18.45 16.61 -2.82
C ASN A 362 -17.39 17.04 -1.80
N PHE A 363 -16.76 16.09 -1.09
CA PHE A 363 -15.73 16.33 -0.06
C PHE A 363 -16.23 17.06 1.19
N GLU A 364 -17.54 17.02 1.44
CA GLU A 364 -18.12 17.61 2.64
C GLU A 364 -18.19 16.57 3.77
N PRO A 365 -17.86 16.95 5.02
CA PRO A 365 -17.93 16.05 6.16
C PRO A 365 -19.36 15.59 6.39
N LEU A 366 -19.49 14.32 6.78
CA LEU A 366 -20.77 13.75 7.15
C LEU A 366 -21.23 14.37 8.46
N SER A 367 -22.16 15.32 8.37
CA SER A 367 -22.84 15.82 9.57
C SER A 367 -23.51 14.63 10.26
N PRO A 368 -23.37 14.48 11.60
CA PRO A 368 -24.13 13.49 12.32
C PRO A 368 -25.60 13.78 12.06
N GLU A 369 -26.35 12.77 11.59
CA GLU A 369 -27.79 12.90 11.59
C GLU A 369 -28.19 13.26 13.02
N ARG A 370 -28.74 14.46 13.19
CA ARG A 370 -29.49 14.76 14.40
C ARG A 370 -30.59 13.69 14.38
N PRO A 371 -30.65 12.79 15.39
CA PRO A 371 -31.62 11.70 15.36
C PRO A 371 -32.99 12.32 15.07
N PRO A 372 -33.81 11.71 14.18
CA PRO A 372 -35.16 12.20 13.95
C PRO A 372 -35.77 12.39 15.32
N ALA A 373 -36.22 13.62 15.62
CA ALA A 373 -36.73 13.97 16.94
C ALA A 373 -37.64 12.83 17.40
N SER A 374 -37.17 12.06 18.39
CA SER A 374 -37.89 10.88 18.85
C SER A 374 -39.26 11.36 19.23
N GLY A 375 -40.28 10.78 18.59
CA GLY A 375 -41.66 11.09 18.92
C GLY A 375 -41.87 10.89 20.42
N PRO A 376 -42.80 11.61 21.05
CA PRO A 376 -43.02 11.57 22.51
C PRO A 376 -43.22 10.16 23.07
N GLU A 377 -43.57 9.17 22.24
CA GLU A 377 -43.77 7.77 22.64
C GLU A 377 -42.46 7.00 22.91
N GLN A 378 -41.33 7.32 22.27
CA GLN A 378 -40.07 6.60 22.50
C GLN A 378 -39.39 7.02 23.82
N VAL A 379 -39.55 8.29 24.21
CA VAL A 379 -39.01 8.81 25.48
C VAL A 379 -39.69 8.15 26.68
N ASP A 380 -40.96 7.78 26.55
CA ASP A 380 -41.76 7.16 27.61
C ASP A 380 -41.33 5.70 27.88
N HIS A 381 -40.88 4.98 26.85
CA HIS A 381 -40.40 3.60 27.01
C HIS A 381 -39.06 3.53 27.73
N ASP A 382 -38.08 4.35 27.31
CA ASP A 382 -36.76 4.39 27.93
C ASP A 382 -36.83 4.86 29.39
N TYR A 383 -37.72 5.83 29.68
CA TYR A 383 -37.97 6.29 31.05
C TYR A 383 -38.57 5.17 31.93
N MET A 384 -39.47 4.35 31.37
CA MET A 384 -40.11 3.25 32.09
C MET A 384 -39.14 2.09 32.37
N VAL A 385 -38.24 1.79 31.42
CA VAL A 385 -37.16 0.80 31.62
C VAL A 385 -36.15 1.29 32.66
N ALA A 386 -35.78 2.57 32.64
CA ALA A 386 -34.88 3.15 33.64
C ALA A 386 -35.48 3.07 35.06
N LEU A 387 -36.78 3.35 35.20
CA LEU A 387 -37.49 3.22 36.48
C LEU A 387 -37.54 1.76 36.97
N SER A 388 -37.80 0.79 36.08
CA SER A 388 -37.84 -0.62 36.49
C SER A 388 -36.48 -1.12 36.97
N LEU A 389 -35.40 -0.74 36.29
CA LEU A 389 -34.03 -1.09 36.69
C LEU A 389 -33.66 -0.47 38.04
N GLN A 390 -34.10 0.76 38.31
CA GLN A 390 -33.86 1.43 39.59
C GLN A 390 -34.62 0.77 40.75
N GLU A 391 -35.88 0.36 40.53
CA GLU A 391 -36.66 -0.40 41.52
C GLU A 391 -36.06 -1.78 41.78
N GLU A 392 -35.61 -2.48 40.75
CA GLU A 392 -35.00 -3.80 40.88
C GLU A 392 -33.66 -3.74 41.63
N SER A 393 -32.81 -2.76 41.31
CA SER A 393 -31.57 -2.51 42.04
C SER A 393 -31.81 -2.18 43.52
N SER A 394 -32.85 -1.39 43.82
CA SER A 394 -33.23 -1.06 45.20
C SER A 394 -33.72 -2.29 45.97
N ARG A 395 -34.48 -3.18 45.31
CA ARG A 395 -34.93 -4.46 45.91
C ARG A 395 -33.77 -5.40 46.17
N GLN A 396 -32.81 -5.50 45.25
CA GLN A 396 -31.60 -6.30 45.46
C GLN A 396 -30.75 -5.76 46.60
N GLN A 397 -30.54 -4.45 46.70
CA GLN A 397 -29.85 -3.85 47.84
C GLN A 397 -30.55 -4.09 49.17
N ALA A 398 -31.89 -4.04 49.21
CA ALA A 398 -32.65 -4.35 50.42
C ALA A 398 -32.52 -5.83 50.82
N GLN A 399 -32.58 -6.74 49.85
CA GLN A 399 -32.36 -8.18 50.09
C GLN A 399 -30.95 -8.47 50.57
N ASP A 400 -29.94 -7.80 49.99
CA ASP A 400 -28.54 -7.95 50.40
C ASP A 400 -28.31 -7.40 51.81
N MET A 401 -28.87 -6.24 52.17
CA MET A 401 -28.82 -5.73 53.54
C MET A 401 -29.47 -6.69 54.53
N GLN A 402 -30.66 -7.20 54.20
CA GLN A 402 -31.38 -8.13 55.06
C GLN A 402 -30.63 -9.46 55.23
N TRP A 403 -29.91 -9.90 54.19
CA TRP A 403 -29.04 -11.07 54.25
C TRP A 403 -27.77 -10.82 55.07
N GLN A 404 -27.21 -9.61 55.01
CA GLN A 404 -26.08 -9.23 55.87
C GLN A 404 -26.48 -9.15 57.36
N GLU A 405 -27.63 -8.56 57.67
CA GLU A 405 -28.17 -8.55 59.04
C GLU A 405 -28.42 -9.97 59.56
N TYR A 406 -28.97 -10.86 58.73
CA TYR A 406 -29.14 -12.28 59.10
C TYR A 406 -27.80 -12.95 59.39
N LYS A 407 -26.77 -12.72 58.56
CA LYS A 407 -25.43 -13.27 58.76
C LYS A 407 -24.81 -12.77 60.07
N GLU A 408 -24.94 -11.49 60.37
CA GLU A 408 -24.43 -10.91 61.62
C GLU A 408 -25.16 -11.47 62.86
N ALA A 409 -26.46 -11.72 62.76
CA ALA A 409 -27.27 -12.27 63.85
C ALA A 409 -27.03 -13.77 64.11
N GLU A 410 -26.82 -14.59 63.07
CA GLU A 410 -26.64 -16.04 63.22
C GLU A 410 -25.18 -16.49 63.40
N PHE A 411 -24.23 -15.79 62.79
CA PHE A 411 -22.82 -16.20 62.82
C PHE A 411 -21.93 -15.29 63.68
N GLY A 412 -22.47 -14.17 64.18
CA GLY A 412 -21.72 -13.17 64.94
C GLY A 412 -20.69 -12.43 64.07
N THR A 413 -20.31 -11.22 64.46
CA THR A 413 -19.18 -10.54 63.83
C THR A 413 -17.90 -11.34 64.08
N SER A 414 -17.10 -11.55 63.04
CA SER A 414 -15.83 -12.32 63.04
C SER A 414 -14.74 -11.81 64.01
N ALA A 415 -15.08 -10.93 64.96
CA ALA A 415 -14.22 -10.43 66.02
C ALA A 415 -14.30 -11.21 67.35
N GLU A 416 -15.31 -12.07 67.56
CA GLU A 416 -15.47 -12.82 68.84
C GLU A 416 -15.01 -14.29 68.78
N LEU A 417 -14.56 -14.80 67.63
CA LEU A 417 -14.06 -16.18 67.47
C LEU A 417 -12.52 -16.33 67.57
N LEU A 418 -11.81 -15.31 68.06
CA LEU A 418 -10.35 -15.34 68.26
C LEU A 418 -9.90 -15.04 69.70
N SER A 419 -10.80 -15.18 70.69
CA SER A 419 -10.44 -15.04 72.10
C SER A 419 -11.05 -16.12 72.99
N GLU A 420 -10.62 -17.37 72.82
CA GLU A 420 -10.53 -18.36 73.92
C GLU A 420 -9.29 -19.27 73.72
#